data_AF-Q8PUA6-F1
#
_entry.id   AF-Q8PUA6-F1
#
_cell.length_a   1.000
_cell.length_b   1.000
_cell.length_c   1.000
_cell.angle_alpha   90.00
_cell.angle_beta   90.00
_cell.angle_gamma   90.00
#
_symmetry.space_group_name_H-M   'P 1'
#
loop_
_entity.id
_entity.type
_entity.pdbx_description
1 polymer ?
#
loop_
_entity_poly.entity_id
_entity_poly.type
_entity_poly.pdbx_seq_one_letter_code
_entity_poly.pdbx_strand_id
1 'polypeptide(L)'
;MEDGIENTSPFNGNGESGFFKLPDREILESFRLQKVFPDSPFGFPSGHVALTTALWGGASRVFNSRTAGRLAPMVVLLMAFSRMYLGRHFLGDVIGGAALGLTLLVVFTYFLKSPLKDDFFEKENFKLAFRQKNLFFYSAMFAVPVVFVSLSLISGEVAGFFLGTNTAYLLIIRKGLPEDEGSTGQRALRVFITLMMFGLSALVLDAGFGIIGIAGYPDDTLIEFLKSFIPAFTIWISVSICIKLGLYNIASTEQIE
;
A
#
# COMPACT_ATOMS: atom_id res chain seq x y z
N MET A 1 -5.61 6.65 32.41
CA MET A 1 -6.34 6.30 33.64
C MET A 1 -7.40 5.29 33.24
N GLU A 2 -7.02 4.01 33.20
CA GLU A 2 -7.90 2.84 33.12
C GLU A 2 -7.15 1.74 33.87
N ASP A 3 -7.86 0.96 34.68
CA ASP A 3 -7.43 -0.25 35.39
C ASP A 3 -6.71 -0.18 36.75
N GLY A 4 -6.75 0.92 37.49
CA GLY A 4 -6.39 0.91 38.93
C GLY A 4 -4.94 0.49 39.25
N ILE A 5 -4.08 0.40 38.25
CA ILE A 5 -2.64 0.25 38.39
C ILE A 5 -2.09 1.65 38.71
N GLU A 6 -1.40 1.81 39.84
CA GLU A 6 -0.66 3.03 40.13
C GLU A 6 0.29 3.31 38.96
N ASN A 7 0.12 4.48 38.34
CA ASN A 7 1.00 4.93 37.27
C ASN A 7 2.40 5.13 37.86
N THR A 8 3.27 4.15 37.65
CA THR A 8 4.68 4.20 38.07
C THR A 8 5.54 5.08 37.15
N SER A 9 4.95 5.64 36.09
CA SER A 9 5.64 6.64 35.29
C SER A 9 5.73 7.95 36.09
N PRO A 10 6.85 8.68 36.02
CA PRO A 10 7.01 9.99 36.65
C PRO A 10 6.13 11.06 36.00
N PHE A 11 5.31 10.70 35.00
CA PHE A 11 4.51 11.61 34.20
C PHE A 11 3.05 11.57 34.64
N ASN A 12 2.60 12.69 35.22
CA ASN A 12 1.19 12.90 35.51
C ASN A 12 0.45 13.07 34.18
N GLY A 13 -0.58 12.24 33.90
CA GLY A 13 -1.30 12.18 32.62
C GLY A 13 -2.07 13.44 32.21
N ASN A 14 -1.81 14.56 32.87
CA ASN A 14 -2.28 15.88 32.48
C ASN A 14 -1.27 16.44 31.49
N GLY A 15 -1.53 16.28 30.19
CA GLY A 15 -0.74 16.93 29.14
C GLY A 15 -0.63 18.45 29.39
N GLU A 16 0.44 19.06 28.88
CA GLU A 16 0.67 20.50 29.05
C GLU A 16 -0.51 21.34 28.55
N SER A 17 -0.70 22.52 29.13
CA SER A 17 -1.73 23.49 28.78
C SER A 17 -1.49 24.11 27.39
N GLY A 18 -1.80 23.36 26.34
CA GLY A 18 -1.83 23.88 24.98
C GLY A 18 -1.75 22.78 23.93
N PHE A 19 -2.79 22.70 23.09
CA PHE A 19 -2.91 21.74 21.97
C PHE A 19 -1.70 21.74 21.00
N PHE A 20 -0.96 22.85 20.91
CA PHE A 20 0.16 23.03 19.99
C PHE A 20 1.54 23.04 20.66
N LYS A 21 1.63 22.85 21.98
CA LYS A 21 2.93 22.73 22.64
C LYS A 21 3.48 21.33 22.43
N LEU A 22 4.76 21.27 22.05
CA LEU A 22 5.48 20.00 21.94
C LEU A 22 5.55 19.35 23.33
N PRO A 23 5.45 18.01 23.42
CA PRO A 23 5.66 17.30 24.68
C PRO A 23 7.03 17.66 25.28
N ASP A 24 7.09 17.66 26.60
CA ASP A 24 8.28 18.07 27.33
C ASP A 24 9.50 17.22 26.92
N ARG A 25 10.68 17.82 26.97
CA ARG A 25 11.89 17.25 26.35
C ARG A 25 12.27 15.89 26.96
N GLU A 26 11.99 15.71 28.26
CA GLU A 26 12.13 14.44 28.99
C GLU A 26 11.13 13.36 28.53
N ILE A 27 9.91 13.73 28.12
CA ILE A 27 8.93 12.79 27.57
C ILE A 27 9.40 12.33 26.18
N LEU A 28 9.89 13.25 25.36
CA LEU A 28 10.46 12.90 24.06
C LEU A 28 11.71 12.03 24.21
N GLU A 29 12.55 12.27 25.23
CA GLU A 29 13.71 11.43 25.52
C GLU A 29 13.35 10.07 26.11
N SER A 30 12.32 9.97 26.96
CA SER A 30 11.85 8.69 27.46
C SER A 30 11.20 7.86 26.34
N PHE A 31 10.40 8.44 25.45
CA PHE A 31 9.92 7.73 24.24
C PHE A 31 11.06 7.38 23.26
N ARG A 32 12.11 8.20 23.17
CA ARG A 32 13.33 7.88 22.40
C ARG A 32 14.10 6.69 22.99
N LEU A 33 14.15 6.58 24.31
CA LEU A 33 14.86 5.50 25.02
C LEU A 33 14.01 4.23 25.17
N GLN A 34 12.69 4.38 25.30
CA GLN A 34 11.75 3.28 25.57
C GLN A 34 11.31 2.52 24.30
N LYS A 35 11.75 2.94 23.10
CA LYS A 35 11.33 2.30 21.84
C LYS A 35 12.45 1.63 21.06
N VAL A 36 13.24 0.80 21.74
CA VAL A 36 13.86 -0.39 21.15
C VAL A 36 12.77 -1.46 21.00
N PHE A 37 11.75 -1.20 20.18
CA PHE A 37 10.87 -2.26 19.67
C PHE A 37 11.52 -2.78 18.37
N PRO A 38 11.57 -4.10 18.14
CA PRO A 38 12.37 -4.69 17.07
C PRO A 38 11.98 -4.30 15.64
N ASP A 39 10.80 -3.70 15.41
CA ASP A 39 10.17 -3.68 14.08
C ASP A 39 10.07 -2.30 13.40
N SER A 40 10.93 -1.34 13.71
CA SER A 40 11.01 -0.11 12.90
C SER A 40 12.45 0.25 12.61
N PRO A 41 13.03 -0.17 11.48
CA PRO A 41 14.30 0.39 11.06
C PRO A 41 14.08 1.88 10.87
N PHE A 42 14.80 2.69 11.64
CA PHE A 42 15.01 4.11 11.36
C PHE A 42 15.76 4.20 10.03
N GLY A 43 15.03 4.06 8.93
CA GLY A 43 15.56 4.06 7.58
C GLY A 43 15.56 5.46 7.03
N PHE A 44 16.75 6.01 6.80
CA PHE A 44 16.93 7.04 5.80
C PHE A 44 16.98 6.35 4.42
N PRO A 45 16.18 6.76 3.43
CA PRO A 45 15.14 7.80 3.43
C PRO A 45 13.76 7.29 3.92
N SER A 46 12.85 8.21 4.26
CA SER A 46 11.49 7.84 4.71
C SER A 46 10.67 7.18 3.59
N GLY A 47 10.50 5.86 3.70
CA GLY A 47 9.72 5.06 2.75
C GLY A 47 8.25 5.48 2.66
N HIS A 48 7.66 5.98 3.75
CA HIS A 48 6.27 6.44 3.75
C HIS A 48 6.10 7.70 2.90
N VAL A 49 6.99 8.68 3.07
CA VAL A 49 6.96 9.91 2.27
C VAL A 49 7.26 9.58 0.80
N ALA A 50 8.22 8.68 0.54
CA ALA A 50 8.53 8.21 -0.81
C ALA A 50 7.32 7.53 -1.48
N LEU A 51 6.66 6.58 -0.79
CA LEU A 51 5.49 5.87 -1.27
C LEU A 51 4.31 6.81 -1.51
N THR A 52 4.00 7.70 -0.56
CA THR A 52 2.91 8.69 -0.73
C THR A 52 3.16 9.60 -1.91
N THR A 53 4.40 10.06 -2.10
CA THR A 53 4.79 10.90 -3.25
C THR A 53 4.62 10.16 -4.57
N ALA A 54 5.13 8.93 -4.66
CA ALA A 54 5.04 8.11 -5.86
C ALA A 54 3.58 7.73 -6.18
N LEU A 55 2.78 7.38 -5.18
CA LEU A 55 1.40 6.95 -5.35
C LEU A 55 0.50 8.10 -5.82
N TRP A 56 0.51 9.23 -5.10
CA TRP A 56 -0.34 10.38 -5.45
C TRP A 56 0.11 11.05 -6.74
N GLY A 57 1.42 11.19 -6.94
CA GLY A 57 1.98 11.69 -8.19
C GLY A 57 1.66 10.77 -9.36
N GLY A 58 1.87 9.46 -9.19
CA GLY A 58 1.62 8.44 -10.21
C GLY A 58 0.15 8.37 -10.59
N ALA A 59 -0.75 8.34 -9.61
CA ALA A 59 -2.19 8.37 -9.83
C ALA A 59 -2.63 9.62 -10.60
N SER A 60 -2.08 10.80 -10.26
CA SER A 60 -2.37 12.02 -11.02
C SER A 60 -1.98 11.91 -12.50
N ARG A 61 -0.87 11.24 -12.82
CA ARG A 61 -0.40 11.04 -14.19
C ARG A 61 -1.16 9.95 -14.95
N VAL A 62 -1.49 8.85 -14.27
CA VAL A 62 -2.25 7.73 -14.87
C VAL A 62 -3.69 8.15 -15.18
N PHE A 63 -4.37 8.81 -14.23
CA PHE A 63 -5.76 9.23 -14.39
C PHE A 63 -5.92 10.61 -15.03
N ASN A 64 -4.81 11.28 -15.39
CA ASN A 64 -4.77 12.63 -15.92
C ASN A 64 -5.62 13.65 -15.12
N SER A 65 -5.76 13.42 -13.81
CA SER A 65 -6.65 14.17 -12.93
C SER A 65 -5.92 15.40 -12.36
N ARG A 66 -6.41 16.59 -12.74
CA ARG A 66 -5.90 17.87 -12.22
C ARG A 66 -6.12 18.00 -10.71
N THR A 67 -7.22 17.47 -10.20
CA THR A 67 -7.54 17.49 -8.77
C THR A 67 -6.56 16.63 -7.98
N ALA A 68 -6.27 15.41 -8.44
CA ALA A 68 -5.27 14.55 -7.81
C ALA A 68 -3.88 15.19 -7.81
N GLY A 69 -3.51 15.88 -8.90
CA GLY A 69 -2.22 16.59 -9.00
C GLY A 69 -2.09 17.77 -8.03
N ARG A 70 -3.18 18.50 -7.78
CA ARG A 70 -3.20 19.60 -6.79
C ARG A 70 -3.19 19.09 -5.35
N LEU A 71 -3.86 17.97 -5.08
CA LEU A 71 -3.91 17.36 -3.74
C LEU A 71 -2.63 16.61 -3.38
N ALA A 72 -1.91 16.05 -4.36
CA ALA A 72 -0.67 15.32 -4.14
C ALA A 72 0.35 16.04 -3.22
N PRO A 73 0.75 17.30 -3.46
CA PRO A 73 1.68 17.99 -2.57
C PRO A 73 1.11 18.19 -1.16
N MET A 74 -0.18 18.48 -1.03
CA MET A 74 -0.83 18.64 0.28
C MET A 74 -0.79 17.33 1.08
N VAL A 75 -1.09 16.19 0.44
CA VAL A 75 -1.07 14.88 1.10
C VAL A 75 0.35 14.45 1.47
N VAL A 76 1.34 14.73 0.61
CA VAL A 76 2.74 14.47 0.92
C VAL A 76 3.21 15.28 2.13
N LEU A 77 2.82 16.56 2.21
CA LEU A 77 3.15 17.41 3.37
C LEU A 77 2.47 16.93 4.65
N LEU A 78 1.20 16.52 4.58
CA LEU A 78 0.49 15.95 5.73
C LEU A 78 1.14 14.64 6.21
N MET A 79 1.58 13.78 5.29
CA MET A 79 2.28 12.54 5.63
C MET A 79 3.65 12.83 6.26
N ALA A 80 4.40 13.78 5.70
CA ALA A 80 5.66 14.28 6.24
C ALA A 80 5.49 14.79 7.67
N PHE A 81 4.48 15.64 7.91
CA PHE A 81 4.16 16.16 9.22
C PHE A 81 3.77 15.05 10.21
N SER A 82 2.92 14.11 9.79
CA SER A 82 2.54 12.95 10.61
C SER A 82 3.76 12.14 11.06
N ARG A 83 4.74 11.91 10.17
CA ARG A 83 5.96 11.16 10.49
C ARG A 83 6.89 11.88 11.46
N MET A 84 7.00 13.20 11.33
CA MET A 84 7.78 14.02 12.28
C MET A 84 7.06 14.14 13.63
N TYR A 85 5.74 14.34 13.63
CA TYR A 85 4.92 14.45 14.84
C TYR A 85 4.94 13.17 15.68
N LEU A 86 4.91 12.00 15.03
CA LEU A 86 5.06 10.69 15.70
C LEU A 86 6.50 10.40 16.16
N GLY A 87 7.45 11.31 15.93
CA GLY A 87 8.86 11.14 16.31
C GLY A 87 9.57 10.01 15.57
N ARG A 88 9.05 9.56 14.43
CA ARG A 88 9.56 8.39 13.69
C ARG A 88 10.66 8.72 12.68
N HIS A 89 10.70 9.96 12.20
CA HIS A 89 11.65 10.41 11.18
C HIS A 89 12.09 11.86 11.41
N PHE A 90 13.34 12.14 11.09
CA PHE A 90 13.86 13.52 11.05
C PHE A 90 13.47 14.22 9.75
N LEU A 91 13.58 15.56 9.75
CA LEU A 91 13.33 16.37 8.55
C LEU A 91 14.18 15.91 7.35
N GLY A 92 15.43 15.49 7.60
CA GLY A 92 16.31 14.93 6.56
C GLY A 92 15.74 13.66 5.92
N ASP A 93 15.20 12.72 6.71
CA ASP A 93 14.61 11.47 6.20
C ASP A 93 13.37 11.75 5.36
N VAL A 94 12.56 12.74 5.77
CA VAL A 94 11.36 13.18 5.05
C VAL A 94 11.73 13.80 3.70
N ILE A 95 12.72 14.70 3.68
CA ILE A 95 13.20 15.33 2.45
C ILE A 95 13.81 14.27 1.52
N GLY A 96 14.64 13.37 2.05
CA GLY A 96 15.20 12.24 1.30
C GLY A 96 14.11 11.33 0.72
N GLY A 97 13.06 11.05 1.49
CA GLY A 97 11.91 10.28 1.05
C GLY A 97 11.14 10.98 -0.08
N ALA A 98 10.87 12.27 0.06
CA ALA A 98 10.23 13.07 -0.98
C ALA A 98 11.07 13.13 -2.26
N ALA A 99 12.39 13.29 -2.15
CA ALA A 99 13.30 13.30 -3.29
C ALA A 99 13.34 11.95 -4.02
N LEU A 100 13.39 10.84 -3.27
CA LEU A 100 13.32 9.49 -3.82
C LEU A 100 11.98 9.27 -4.54
N GLY A 101 10.87 9.60 -3.89
CA GLY A 101 9.53 9.47 -4.48
C GLY A 101 9.35 10.32 -5.74
N LEU A 102 9.89 11.55 -5.76
CA LEU A 102 9.85 12.42 -6.93
C LEU A 102 10.71 11.87 -8.08
N THR A 103 11.88 11.31 -7.77
CA THR A 103 12.75 10.68 -8.76
C THR A 103 12.04 9.50 -9.43
N LEU A 104 11.42 8.63 -8.63
CA LEU A 104 10.61 7.51 -9.14
C LEU A 104 9.44 8.00 -9.99
N LEU A 105 8.74 9.06 -9.55
CA LEU A 105 7.64 9.67 -10.30
C LEU A 105 8.09 10.22 -11.67
N VAL A 106 9.25 10.86 -11.72
CA VAL A 106 9.82 11.39 -12.97
C VAL A 106 10.16 10.25 -13.93
N VAL A 107 10.87 9.22 -13.45
CA VAL A 107 11.19 8.02 -14.24
C VAL A 107 9.92 7.36 -14.76
N PHE A 108 8.92 7.17 -13.90
CA PHE A 108 7.62 6.60 -14.27
C PHE A 108 6.87 7.45 -15.30
N THR A 109 6.91 8.78 -15.17
CA THR A 109 6.31 9.69 -16.16
C THR A 109 6.98 9.56 -17.53
N TYR A 110 8.32 9.49 -17.57
CA TYR A 110 9.05 9.28 -18.82
C TYR A 110 8.71 7.93 -19.44
N PHE A 111 8.62 6.88 -18.62
CA PHE A 111 8.19 5.56 -19.06
C PHE A 111 6.78 5.58 -19.67
N LEU A 112 5.81 6.25 -19.05
CA LEU A 112 4.45 6.37 -19.57
C LEU A 112 4.33 7.11 -20.90
N LYS A 113 5.28 8.01 -21.21
CA LYS A 113 5.32 8.76 -22.49
C LYS A 113 6.10 8.03 -23.59
N SER A 114 6.84 6.99 -23.23
CA SER A 114 7.67 6.22 -24.16
C SER A 114 6.81 5.21 -24.93
N PRO A 115 7.12 4.90 -26.21
CA PRO A 115 6.48 3.79 -26.93
C PRO A 115 6.68 2.44 -26.24
N LEU A 116 7.65 2.35 -25.32
CA LEU A 116 7.87 1.17 -24.48
C LEU A 116 6.65 0.80 -23.63
N LYS A 117 5.78 1.75 -23.28
CA LYS A 117 4.58 1.46 -22.49
C LYS A 117 3.68 0.46 -23.21
N ASP A 118 3.43 0.67 -24.50
CA ASP A 118 2.50 -0.15 -25.26
C ASP A 118 3.07 -1.57 -25.42
N ASP A 119 4.35 -1.68 -25.77
CA ASP A 119 5.09 -2.95 -25.83
C ASP A 119 5.15 -3.68 -24.48
N PHE A 120 5.19 -2.94 -23.36
CA PHE A 120 5.25 -3.50 -22.01
C PHE A 120 3.88 -4.04 -21.56
N PHE A 121 2.79 -3.31 -21.83
CA PHE A 121 1.44 -3.70 -21.40
C PHE A 121 0.66 -4.56 -22.41
N GLU A 122 1.32 -5.05 -23.47
CA GLU A 122 0.72 -6.03 -24.38
C GLU A 122 0.19 -7.27 -23.64
N LYS A 123 -1.07 -7.66 -23.94
CA LYS A 123 -1.72 -8.82 -23.31
C LYS A 123 -0.91 -10.12 -23.46
N GLU A 124 -0.08 -10.22 -24.50
CA GLU A 124 0.79 -11.38 -24.73
C GLU A 124 1.87 -11.57 -23.66
N ASN A 125 2.36 -10.48 -23.07
CA ASN A 125 3.40 -10.50 -22.04
C ASN A 125 2.90 -11.13 -20.72
N PHE A 126 1.59 -11.09 -20.50
CA PHE A 126 0.93 -11.63 -19.30
C PHE A 126 0.43 -13.07 -19.47
N LYS A 127 0.51 -13.64 -20.68
CA LYS A 127 0.25 -15.07 -20.91
C LYS A 127 1.35 -15.91 -20.29
N LEU A 128 1.04 -17.12 -19.84
CA LEU A 128 2.07 -18.05 -19.35
C LEU A 128 2.76 -18.69 -20.56
N ALA A 129 3.82 -18.05 -21.04
CA ALA A 129 4.64 -18.52 -22.15
C ALA A 129 6.11 -18.29 -21.83
N PHE A 130 6.99 -19.17 -22.32
CA PHE A 130 8.44 -19.05 -22.13
C PHE A 130 9.05 -18.04 -23.10
N ARG A 131 8.63 -16.78 -22.99
CA ARG A 131 9.23 -15.63 -23.66
C ARG A 131 10.02 -14.82 -22.65
N GLN A 132 11.11 -14.17 -23.09
CA GLN A 132 11.98 -13.40 -22.21
C GLN A 132 11.23 -12.28 -21.46
N LYS A 133 10.30 -11.61 -22.14
CA LYS A 133 9.44 -10.58 -21.53
C LYS A 133 8.56 -11.16 -20.43
N ASN A 134 7.87 -12.27 -20.70
CA ASN A 134 7.00 -12.93 -19.73
C ASN A 134 7.82 -13.34 -18.51
N LEU A 135 9.00 -13.96 -18.70
CA LEU A 135 9.88 -14.32 -17.59
C LEU A 135 10.25 -13.11 -16.74
N PHE A 136 10.65 -12.00 -17.37
CA PHE A 136 10.92 -10.74 -16.68
C PHE A 136 9.71 -10.26 -15.84
N PHE A 137 8.50 -10.28 -16.40
CA PHE A 137 7.27 -9.88 -15.69
C PHE A 137 6.96 -10.78 -14.50
N TYR A 138 6.95 -12.10 -14.67
CA TYR A 138 6.68 -13.03 -13.57
C TYR A 138 7.78 -12.95 -12.50
N SER A 139 9.04 -12.74 -12.90
CA SER A 139 10.12 -12.52 -11.96
C SER A 139 9.92 -11.22 -11.16
N ALA A 140 9.62 -10.10 -11.82
CA ALA A 140 9.39 -8.83 -11.14
C ALA A 140 8.15 -8.86 -10.22
N MET A 141 7.06 -9.48 -10.66
CA MET A 141 5.79 -9.53 -9.91
C MET A 141 5.80 -10.56 -8.76
N PHE A 142 6.49 -11.69 -8.91
CA PHE A 142 6.41 -12.79 -7.95
C PHE A 142 7.76 -13.19 -7.38
N ALA A 143 8.77 -13.42 -8.22
CA ALA A 143 10.07 -13.90 -7.72
C ALA A 143 10.79 -12.85 -6.85
N VAL A 144 10.80 -11.57 -7.26
CA VAL A 144 11.49 -10.51 -6.52
C VAL A 144 10.87 -10.29 -5.14
N PRO A 145 9.54 -10.12 -4.96
CA PRO A 145 8.96 -10.01 -3.63
C PRO A 145 9.20 -11.25 -2.75
N VAL A 146 9.16 -12.45 -3.33
CA VAL A 146 9.46 -13.70 -2.61
C VAL A 146 10.92 -13.73 -2.15
N VAL A 147 11.87 -13.41 -3.02
CA VAL A 147 13.29 -13.31 -2.65
C VAL A 147 13.50 -12.26 -1.57
N PHE A 148 12.83 -11.10 -1.67
CA PHE A 148 12.99 -10.02 -0.71
C PHE A 148 12.49 -10.41 0.69
N VAL A 149 11.36 -11.12 0.79
CA VAL A 149 10.88 -11.62 2.09
C VAL A 149 11.78 -12.75 2.61
N SER A 150 12.26 -13.65 1.74
CA SER A 150 13.22 -14.70 2.13
C SER A 150 14.57 -14.16 2.61
N LEU A 151 14.97 -12.99 2.12
CA LEU A 151 16.17 -12.27 2.57
C LEU A 151 15.88 -11.29 3.73
N SER A 152 14.66 -11.30 4.27
CA SER A 152 14.21 -10.37 5.33
C SER A 152 14.40 -8.89 4.99
N LEU A 153 14.37 -8.54 3.69
CA LEU A 153 14.46 -7.15 3.21
C LEU A 153 13.11 -6.41 3.28
N ILE A 154 12.01 -7.16 3.30
CA ILE A 154 10.64 -6.64 3.46
C ILE A 154 9.89 -7.49 4.50
N SER A 155 8.91 -6.90 5.18
CA SER A 155 8.05 -7.62 6.12
C SER A 155 7.10 -8.58 5.41
N GLY A 156 6.57 -9.55 6.17
CA GLY A 156 5.52 -10.45 5.70
C GLY A 156 4.30 -9.66 5.22
N GLU A 157 3.93 -8.60 5.93
CA GLU A 157 2.83 -7.68 5.56
C GLU A 157 3.01 -7.10 4.14
N VAL A 158 4.17 -6.51 3.88
CA VAL A 158 4.49 -5.86 2.59
C VAL A 158 4.53 -6.89 1.47
N ALA A 159 5.16 -8.05 1.71
CA ALA A 159 5.21 -9.15 0.75
C ALA A 159 3.81 -9.70 0.43
N GLY A 160 2.97 -9.87 1.45
CA GLY A 160 1.58 -10.32 1.33
C GLY A 160 0.76 -9.36 0.48
N PHE A 161 0.83 -8.07 0.78
CA PHE A 161 0.13 -7.05 0.01
C PHE A 161 0.58 -7.02 -1.46
N PHE A 162 1.90 -7.05 -1.73
CA PHE A 162 2.42 -7.06 -3.10
C PHE A 162 2.03 -8.33 -3.86
N LEU A 163 2.23 -9.51 -3.30
CA LEU A 163 1.87 -10.76 -3.98
C LEU A 163 0.35 -10.89 -4.17
N GLY A 164 -0.45 -10.44 -3.21
CA GLY A 164 -1.91 -10.44 -3.30
C GLY A 164 -2.41 -9.51 -4.40
N THR A 165 -1.93 -8.26 -4.43
CA THR A 165 -2.28 -7.28 -5.48
C THR A 165 -1.76 -7.69 -6.86
N ASN A 166 -0.55 -8.24 -6.95
CA ASN A 166 0.02 -8.74 -8.21
C ASN A 166 -0.77 -9.95 -8.75
N THR A 167 -1.18 -10.86 -7.88
CA THR A 167 -2.04 -11.99 -8.26
C THR A 167 -3.41 -11.48 -8.73
N ALA A 168 -4.03 -10.56 -7.99
CA ALA A 168 -5.30 -9.96 -8.38
C ALA A 168 -5.20 -9.25 -9.74
N TYR A 169 -4.17 -8.43 -9.94
CA TYR A 169 -3.92 -7.72 -11.20
C TYR A 169 -3.75 -8.70 -12.36
N LEU A 170 -2.95 -9.75 -12.18
CA LEU A 170 -2.71 -10.77 -13.20
C LEU A 170 -3.99 -11.50 -13.61
N LEU A 171 -4.87 -11.81 -12.66
CA LEU A 171 -6.17 -12.43 -12.96
C LEU A 171 -7.14 -11.48 -13.66
N ILE A 172 -7.09 -10.18 -13.36
CA ILE A 172 -7.91 -9.16 -14.04
C ILE A 172 -7.40 -8.97 -15.49
N ILE A 173 -6.10 -8.73 -15.68
CA ILE A 173 -5.56 -8.42 -17.02
C ILE A 173 -5.70 -9.59 -17.99
N ARG A 174 -5.61 -10.85 -17.50
CA ARG A 174 -5.86 -12.05 -18.32
C ARG A 174 -7.30 -12.14 -18.83
N LYS A 175 -8.28 -11.59 -18.11
CA LYS A 175 -9.68 -11.51 -18.55
C LYS A 175 -9.96 -10.25 -19.39
N GLY A 176 -9.00 -9.33 -19.47
CA GLY A 176 -9.20 -7.99 -20.03
C GLY A 176 -9.51 -6.97 -18.93
N LEU A 177 -8.82 -5.83 -18.97
CA LEU A 177 -9.08 -4.73 -18.05
C LEU A 177 -10.49 -4.17 -18.34
N PRO A 178 -11.36 -4.03 -17.32
CA PRO A 178 -12.68 -3.45 -17.53
C PRO A 178 -12.57 -1.96 -17.87
N GLU A 179 -13.44 -1.48 -18.74
CA GLU A 179 -13.47 -0.07 -19.12
C GLU A 179 -14.09 0.78 -18.01
N ASP A 180 -13.51 1.95 -17.76
CA ASP A 180 -14.04 2.90 -16.78
C ASP A 180 -15.14 3.80 -17.37
N GLU A 181 -16.11 3.17 -18.04
CA GLU A 181 -17.32 3.83 -18.51
C GLU A 181 -18.42 3.68 -17.46
N GLY A 182 -19.09 4.76 -17.08
CA GLY A 182 -20.18 4.72 -16.11
C GLY A 182 -20.44 6.04 -15.38
N SER A 183 -21.59 6.12 -14.73
CA SER A 183 -21.96 7.29 -13.92
C SER A 183 -21.09 7.41 -12.66
N THR A 184 -21.04 8.61 -12.06
CA THR A 184 -20.31 8.82 -10.79
C THR A 184 -20.80 7.89 -9.69
N GLY A 185 -22.10 7.55 -9.67
CA GLY A 185 -22.68 6.60 -8.72
C GLY A 185 -22.17 5.17 -8.92
N GLN A 186 -22.05 4.71 -10.17
CA GLN A 186 -21.47 3.40 -10.47
C GLN A 186 -19.99 3.34 -10.06
N ARG A 187 -19.23 4.40 -10.32
CA ARG A 187 -17.82 4.49 -9.88
C ARG A 187 -17.69 4.45 -8.36
N ALA A 188 -18.53 5.21 -7.64
CA ALA A 188 -18.56 5.18 -6.18
C ALA A 188 -18.93 3.80 -5.64
N LEU A 189 -19.90 3.12 -6.26
CA LEU A 189 -20.31 1.78 -5.86
C LEU A 189 -19.22 0.73 -6.08
N ARG A 190 -18.47 0.80 -7.20
CA ARG A 190 -17.31 -0.07 -7.44
C ARG A 190 -16.27 0.08 -6.32
N VAL A 191 -15.90 1.31 -5.99
CA VAL A 191 -14.95 1.60 -4.91
C VAL A 191 -15.48 1.11 -3.56
N PHE A 192 -16.76 1.34 -3.28
CA PHE A 192 -17.40 0.88 -2.05
C PHE A 192 -17.36 -0.65 -1.91
N ILE A 193 -17.72 -1.40 -2.96
CA ILE A 193 -17.67 -2.87 -2.96
C ILE A 193 -16.23 -3.34 -2.71
N THR A 194 -15.24 -2.76 -3.40
CA THR A 194 -13.83 -3.12 -3.19
C THR A 194 -13.37 -2.84 -1.76
N LEU A 195 -13.65 -1.66 -1.21
CA LEU A 195 -13.28 -1.31 0.16
C LEU A 195 -13.97 -2.19 1.20
N MET A 196 -15.26 -2.51 0.98
CA MET A 196 -16.01 -3.38 1.88
C MET A 196 -15.42 -4.79 1.91
N MET A 197 -15.10 -5.37 0.73
CA MET A 197 -14.47 -6.69 0.66
C MET A 197 -13.09 -6.72 1.30
N PHE A 198 -12.27 -5.72 1.02
CA PHE A 198 -10.95 -5.58 1.63
C PHE A 198 -11.05 -5.44 3.15
N GLY A 199 -11.90 -4.54 3.64
CA GLY A 199 -12.08 -4.28 5.07
C GLY A 199 -12.66 -5.47 5.84
N LEU A 200 -13.69 -6.12 5.28
CA LEU A 200 -14.28 -7.31 5.90
C LEU A 200 -13.30 -8.47 5.99
N SER A 201 -12.57 -8.75 4.91
CA SER A 201 -11.56 -9.82 4.93
C SER A 201 -10.43 -9.52 5.90
N ALA A 202 -9.95 -8.27 5.97
CA ALA A 202 -8.95 -7.86 6.94
C ALA A 202 -9.45 -8.03 8.39
N LEU A 203 -10.69 -7.59 8.68
CA LEU A 203 -11.28 -7.71 10.02
C LEU A 203 -11.50 -9.17 10.43
N VAL A 204 -11.99 -10.01 9.52
CA VAL A 204 -12.21 -11.44 9.79
C VAL A 204 -10.89 -12.15 10.08
N LEU A 205 -9.83 -11.85 9.34
CA LEU A 205 -8.52 -12.45 9.58
C LEU A 205 -7.91 -11.94 10.88
N ASP A 206 -8.03 -10.66 11.18
CA ASP A 206 -7.50 -10.10 12.41
C ASP A 206 -8.17 -10.72 13.64
N ALA A 207 -9.51 -10.78 13.64
CA ALA A 207 -10.28 -11.46 14.68
C ALA A 207 -9.97 -12.97 14.75
N GLY A 208 -9.88 -13.64 13.59
CA GLY A 208 -9.62 -15.08 13.51
C GLY A 208 -8.25 -15.47 14.10
N PHE A 209 -7.19 -14.78 13.69
CA PHE A 209 -5.85 -15.00 14.25
C PHE A 209 -5.76 -14.55 15.71
N GLY A 210 -6.52 -13.52 16.12
CA GLY A 210 -6.60 -13.09 17.51
C GLY A 210 -7.24 -14.13 18.44
N ILE A 211 -8.27 -14.84 17.99
CA ILE A 211 -8.96 -15.90 18.75
C ILE A 211 -8.09 -17.16 18.90
N ILE A 212 -7.38 -17.56 17.84
CA ILE A 212 -6.57 -18.79 17.83
C ILE A 212 -5.31 -18.64 18.71
N GLY A 213 -4.89 -17.41 19.01
CA GLY A 213 -3.75 -17.10 19.85
C GLY A 213 -2.42 -17.36 19.13
N ILE A 214 -1.45 -16.46 19.35
CA ILE A 214 -0.08 -16.52 18.78
C ILE A 214 0.64 -17.83 19.15
N ALA A 215 0.18 -18.54 20.19
CA ALA A 215 0.73 -19.82 20.62
C ALA A 215 0.53 -20.99 19.61
N GLY A 216 -0.37 -20.85 18.62
CA GLY A 216 -0.65 -21.89 17.63
C GLY A 216 0.18 -21.83 16.34
N TYR A 217 0.88 -20.72 16.08
CA TYR A 217 1.61 -20.49 14.82
C TYR A 217 3.07 -20.13 15.09
N PRO A 218 4.03 -20.89 14.56
CA PRO A 218 5.45 -20.67 14.82
C PRO A 218 6.11 -19.57 13.96
N ASP A 219 5.40 -18.97 13.00
CA ASP A 219 5.97 -17.97 12.07
C ASP A 219 5.08 -16.72 11.98
N ASP A 220 5.49 -15.66 12.69
CA ASP A 220 4.85 -14.34 12.66
C ASP A 220 4.82 -13.75 11.24
N THR A 221 5.85 -14.02 10.44
CA THR A 221 5.96 -13.54 9.05
C THR A 221 4.85 -14.10 8.17
N LEU A 222 4.52 -15.39 8.35
CA LEU A 222 3.46 -16.05 7.59
C LEU A 222 2.08 -15.50 7.97
N ILE A 223 1.85 -15.19 9.24
CA ILE A 223 0.59 -14.60 9.70
C ILE A 223 0.42 -13.20 9.12
N GLU A 224 1.44 -12.33 9.23
CA GLU A 224 1.44 -11.00 8.63
C GLU A 224 1.20 -11.06 7.11
N PHE A 225 1.86 -12.02 6.45
CA PHE A 225 1.68 -12.28 5.04
C PHE A 225 0.23 -12.62 4.70
N LEU A 226 -0.37 -13.59 5.40
CA LEU A 226 -1.75 -14.02 5.14
C LEU A 226 -2.77 -12.91 5.42
N LYS A 227 -2.58 -12.17 6.52
CA LYS A 227 -3.41 -11.01 6.90
C LYS A 227 -3.40 -9.92 5.83
N SER A 228 -2.33 -9.81 5.04
CA SER A 228 -2.20 -8.78 4.00
C SER A 228 -2.52 -9.29 2.60
N PHE A 229 -2.16 -10.55 2.31
CA PHE A 229 -2.38 -11.19 1.02
C PHE A 229 -3.85 -11.39 0.72
N ILE A 230 -4.62 -11.93 1.66
CA ILE A 230 -6.02 -12.28 1.43
C ILE A 230 -6.85 -11.02 1.13
N PRO A 231 -6.79 -9.93 1.93
CA PRO A 231 -7.51 -8.69 1.60
C PRO A 231 -7.09 -8.11 0.26
N ALA A 232 -5.79 -8.05 -0.04
CA ALA A 232 -5.30 -7.58 -1.33
C ALA A 232 -5.82 -8.43 -2.50
N PHE A 233 -5.88 -9.75 -2.34
CA PHE A 233 -6.41 -10.67 -3.34
C PHE A 233 -7.91 -10.47 -3.60
N THR A 234 -8.69 -10.04 -2.59
CA THR A 234 -10.13 -9.78 -2.76
C THR A 234 -10.44 -8.72 -3.82
N ILE A 235 -9.47 -7.89 -4.22
CA ILE A 235 -9.64 -6.92 -5.31
C ILE A 235 -10.13 -7.60 -6.59
N TRP A 236 -9.57 -8.75 -6.96
CA TRP A 236 -10.02 -9.50 -8.16
C TRP A 236 -11.46 -10.01 -8.01
N ILE A 237 -11.83 -10.46 -6.81
CA ILE A 237 -13.19 -10.92 -6.53
C ILE A 237 -14.16 -9.73 -6.63
N SER A 238 -13.79 -8.57 -6.08
CA SER A 238 -14.61 -7.35 -6.13
C SER A 238 -14.85 -6.90 -7.58
N VAL A 239 -13.82 -6.94 -8.43
CA VAL A 239 -13.96 -6.63 -9.86
C VAL A 239 -14.88 -7.63 -10.55
N SER A 240 -14.72 -8.93 -10.26
CA SER A 240 -15.58 -9.98 -10.81
C SER A 240 -17.05 -9.82 -10.41
N ILE A 241 -17.32 -9.39 -9.17
CA ILE A 241 -18.67 -9.07 -8.68
C ILE A 241 -19.21 -7.83 -9.41
N CYS A 242 -18.43 -6.76 -9.50
CA CYS A 242 -18.84 -5.54 -10.18
C CYS A 242 -19.19 -5.79 -11.66
N ILE A 243 -18.43 -6.64 -12.36
CA ILE A 243 -18.74 -7.07 -13.72
C ILE A 243 -20.10 -7.79 -13.77
N LYS A 244 -20.33 -8.75 -12.86
CA LYS A 244 -21.62 -9.48 -12.78
C LYS A 244 -22.81 -8.57 -12.47
N LEU A 245 -22.59 -7.50 -11.69
CA LEU A 245 -23.60 -6.51 -11.36
C LEU A 245 -23.83 -5.47 -12.48
N GLY A 246 -23.18 -5.62 -13.64
CA GLY A 246 -23.28 -4.65 -14.73
C GLY A 246 -22.71 -3.28 -14.37
N LEU A 247 -21.84 -3.21 -13.35
CA LEU A 247 -21.20 -1.97 -12.96
C LEU A 247 -20.04 -1.62 -13.87
N TYR A 248 -19.49 -2.57 -14.63
CA TYR A 248 -18.47 -2.32 -15.67
C TYR A 248 -19.06 -2.67 -17.04
N ASN A 249 -18.78 -1.85 -18.05
CA ASN A 249 -18.90 -2.29 -19.44
C ASN A 249 -17.73 -3.22 -19.73
N ILE A 250 -18.01 -4.44 -20.17
CA ILE A 250 -16.98 -5.31 -20.73
C ILE A 250 -16.78 -4.81 -22.15
N ALA A 251 -15.56 -4.40 -22.51
CA ALA A 251 -15.22 -4.15 -23.90
C ALA A 251 -15.63 -5.39 -24.70
N SER A 252 -16.59 -5.24 -25.62
CA SER A 252 -17.09 -6.34 -26.44
C SER A 252 -15.92 -6.89 -27.25
N THR A 253 -15.34 -8.00 -26.80
CA THR A 253 -14.33 -8.73 -27.56
C THR A 253 -15.08 -9.56 -28.60
N GLU A 254 -15.71 -8.89 -29.55
CA GLU A 254 -16.45 -9.51 -30.66
C GLU A 254 -16.27 -8.72 -31.97
N GLN A 255 -15.14 -8.00 -32.13
CA GLN A 255 -14.77 -7.34 -33.40
C GLN A 255 -13.28 -7.39 -33.74
N ILE A 256 -12.60 -8.49 -33.41
CA ILE A 256 -11.36 -8.84 -34.12
C ILE A 256 -11.45 -10.33 -34.44
N GLU A 257 -12.28 -10.63 -35.43
CA GLU A 257 -12.20 -11.87 -36.23
C GLU A 257 -11.17 -11.65 -37.35
#